data_AF-A0A351DWH5-F1
#
_entry.id   AF-A0A351DWH5-F1
#
_cell.length_a   1.000
_cell.length_b   1.000
_cell.length_c   1.000
_cell.angle_alpha   90.00
_cell.angle_beta   90.00
_cell.angle_gamma   90.00
#
_symmetry.space_group_name_H-M   'P 1'
#
loop_
_entity.id
_entity.type
_entity.pdbx_description
1 polymer ?
#
loop_
_entity_poly.entity_id
_entity_poly.type
_entity_poly.pdbx_seq_one_letter_code
_entity_poly.pdbx_strand_id
1 'polypeptide(L)'
;MSSRNLRLAARLDWPTLLMMGLLVALGWLNIVSATAEGDVIWDLSGKAGKQLIWMGICSIVMVGILFVEGEFFIRTSVIHYLFVCALLMLVLIVGKKVGGARSWFGVGSFGIQPSEFAKAATSLMMAWFLSREGRPFHSLVTRVQSMAIA
;
A
#
# COMPACT_ATOMS: atom_id res chain seq x y z
N MET A 1 -6.78 28.70 -7.73
CA MET A 1 -6.32 27.54 -6.92
C MET A 1 -7.25 27.18 -5.75
N SER A 2 -8.00 28.12 -5.15
CA SER A 2 -8.94 27.83 -4.04
C SER A 2 -10.13 26.89 -4.39
N SER A 3 -10.70 27.02 -5.59
CA SER A 3 -11.91 26.25 -5.99
C SER A 3 -11.70 24.75 -6.21
N ARG A 4 -10.45 24.29 -6.44
CA ARG A 4 -10.14 22.86 -6.65
C ARG A 4 -10.03 22.10 -5.32
N ASN A 5 -9.48 22.75 -4.30
CA ASN A 5 -9.29 22.16 -2.96
C ASN A 5 -10.62 21.96 -2.22
N LEU A 6 -11.54 22.93 -2.35
CA LEU A 6 -12.92 22.81 -1.84
C LEU A 6 -13.68 21.64 -2.50
N ARG A 7 -13.42 21.36 -3.78
CA ARG A 7 -14.05 20.24 -4.51
C ARG A 7 -13.45 18.88 -4.16
N LEU A 8 -12.16 18.81 -3.83
CA LEU A 8 -11.50 17.58 -3.39
C LEU A 8 -12.01 17.15 -2.02
N ALA A 9 -11.97 18.06 -1.03
CA ALA A 9 -12.47 17.78 0.31
C ALA A 9 -13.96 17.39 0.32
N ALA A 10 -14.79 18.01 -0.53
CA ALA A 10 -16.21 17.68 -0.65
C ALA A 10 -16.49 16.34 -1.38
N ARG A 11 -15.51 15.78 -2.11
CA ARG A 11 -15.63 14.51 -2.84
C ARG A 11 -15.04 13.32 -2.10
N LEU A 12 -14.36 13.55 -0.98
CA LEU A 12 -13.84 12.48 -0.14
C LEU A 12 -14.98 11.81 0.61
N ASP A 13 -14.91 10.48 0.67
CA ASP A 13 -15.79 9.68 1.51
C ASP A 13 -15.36 9.78 2.98
N TRP A 14 -15.87 10.82 3.64
CA TRP A 14 -15.58 11.12 5.04
C TRP A 14 -15.90 9.96 5.99
N PRO A 15 -17.05 9.26 5.89
CA PRO A 15 -17.29 8.04 6.65
C PRO A 15 -16.14 7.03 6.58
N THR A 16 -15.70 6.68 5.37
CA THR A 16 -14.62 5.69 5.17
C THR A 16 -13.30 6.19 5.78
N LEU A 17 -12.96 7.47 5.61
CA LEU A 17 -11.75 8.05 6.20
C LEU A 17 -11.80 8.09 7.73
N LEU A 18 -12.95 8.41 8.32
CA LEU A 18 -13.12 8.43 9.78
C LEU A 18 -13.03 7.02 10.38
N MET A 19 -13.65 6.02 9.73
CA MET A 19 -13.53 4.63 10.15
C MET A 19 -12.09 4.13 10.05
N MET A 20 -11.39 4.44 8.96
CA MET A 20 -9.97 4.13 8.80
C MET A 20 -9.14 4.78 9.91
N GLY A 21 -9.33 6.07 10.16
CA GLY A 21 -8.62 6.82 11.20
C GLY A 21 -8.84 6.23 12.60
N LEU A 22 -10.09 5.85 12.91
CA LEU A 22 -10.43 5.20 14.18
C LEU A 22 -9.71 3.86 14.33
N LEU A 23 -9.72 3.00 13.30
CA LEU A 23 -9.04 1.71 13.34
C LEU A 23 -7.53 1.86 13.52
N VAL A 24 -6.91 2.83 12.83
CA VAL A 24 -5.48 3.13 12.98
C VAL A 24 -5.17 3.62 14.39
N ALA A 25 -6.00 4.51 14.96
CA ALA A 25 -5.82 5.01 16.32
C ALA A 25 -5.97 3.90 17.37
N LEU A 26 -7.00 3.05 17.26
CA LEU A 26 -7.18 1.90 18.13
C LEU A 26 -6.03 0.89 18.02
N GLY A 27 -5.54 0.64 16.80
CA GLY A 27 -4.38 -0.21 16.57
C GLY A 27 -3.12 0.34 17.23
N TRP A 28 -2.90 1.65 17.17
CA TRP A 28 -1.79 2.30 17.85
C TRP A 28 -1.92 2.21 19.39
N LEU A 29 -3.10 2.48 19.94
CA LEU A 29 -3.38 2.34 21.38
C LEU A 29 -3.13 0.92 21.88
N ASN A 30 -3.47 -0.10 21.07
CA ASN A 30 -3.19 -1.50 21.38
C ASN A 30 -1.68 -1.76 21.46
N ILE A 31 -0.89 -1.23 20.52
CA ILE A 31 0.58 -1.34 20.56
C ILE A 31 1.15 -0.68 21.82
N VAL A 32 0.67 0.52 22.16
CA VAL A 32 1.08 1.22 23.39
C VAL A 32 0.77 0.36 24.61
N SER A 33 -0.45 -0.16 24.72
CA SER A 33 -0.86 -1.01 25.85
C SER A 33 -0.05 -2.31 25.93
N ALA A 34 0.28 -2.93 24.81
CA ALA A 34 1.05 -4.18 24.77
C ALA A 34 2.56 -4.00 25.01
N THR A 35 3.07 -2.76 24.97
CA THR A 35 4.50 -2.46 25.10
C THR A 35 4.84 -1.57 26.30
N ALA A 36 3.84 -1.21 27.12
CA ALA A 36 3.99 -0.36 28.29
C ALA A 36 4.63 -1.13 29.46
N GLU A 37 5.95 -1.34 29.39
CA GLU A 37 6.77 -1.66 30.56
C GLU A 37 7.37 -0.35 31.12
N GLY A 38 6.67 0.27 32.07
CA GLY A 38 7.29 1.20 33.02
C GLY A 38 7.24 2.69 32.70
N ASP A 39 7.88 3.22 31.65
CA ASP A 39 8.01 4.69 31.53
C ASP A 39 8.47 5.23 30.15
N VAL A 40 7.85 4.77 29.05
CA VAL A 40 8.28 5.19 27.70
C VAL A 40 7.12 5.36 26.71
N ILE A 41 6.17 6.23 27.01
CA ILE A 41 5.09 6.61 26.06
C ILE A 41 5.65 7.49 24.92
N TRP A 42 6.76 8.20 25.14
CA TRP A 42 7.31 9.19 24.21
C TRP A 42 8.65 8.81 23.55
N ASP A 43 9.14 7.58 23.75
CA ASP A 43 10.34 7.14 23.02
C ASP A 43 10.02 6.81 21.55
N LEU A 44 10.48 7.69 20.67
CA LEU A 44 10.39 7.54 19.21
C LEU A 44 11.19 6.34 18.69
N SER A 45 12.15 5.83 19.45
CA SER A 45 12.94 4.63 19.11
C SER A 45 12.21 3.33 19.44
N GLY A 46 11.24 3.39 20.36
CA GLY A 46 10.37 2.29 20.77
C GLY A 46 9.40 1.83 19.66
N LYS A 47 8.74 0.70 19.88
CA LYS A 47 7.77 0.14 18.92
C LYS A 47 6.60 1.08 18.65
N ALA A 48 6.03 1.67 19.71
CA ALA A 48 4.92 2.63 19.62
C ALA A 48 5.33 3.94 18.93
N GLY A 49 6.53 4.46 19.23
CA GLY A 49 7.09 5.65 18.59
C GLY A 49 7.38 5.45 17.11
N LYS A 50 7.98 4.32 16.74
CA LYS A 50 8.17 3.94 15.32
C LYS A 50 6.85 3.84 14.58
N GLN A 51 5.80 3.32 15.21
CA GLN A 51 4.47 3.25 14.60
C GLN A 51 3.90 4.65 14.31
N LEU A 52 4.08 5.62 15.21
CA LEU A 52 3.68 7.02 14.95
C LEU A 52 4.41 7.62 13.74
N ILE A 53 5.72 7.35 13.63
CA ILE A 53 6.52 7.81 12.47
C ILE A 53 5.95 7.23 11.18
N TRP A 54 5.69 5.92 11.13
CA TRP A 54 5.11 5.27 9.96
C TRP A 54 3.70 5.77 9.64
N MET A 55 2.86 6.01 10.64
CA MET A 55 1.53 6.61 10.45
C MET A 55 1.63 8.01 9.84
N GLY A 56 2.59 8.83 10.28
CA GLY A 56 2.86 10.14 9.69
C GLY A 56 3.32 10.04 8.23
N ILE A 57 4.28 9.16 7.94
CA ILE A 57 4.77 8.92 6.57
C ILE A 57 3.63 8.45 5.66
N CYS A 58 2.83 7.48 6.09
CA CYS A 58 1.68 6.98 5.34
C CYS A 58 0.63 8.06 5.10
N SER A 59 0.40 8.95 6.07
CA SER A 59 -0.54 10.07 5.91
C SER A 59 -0.06 11.06 4.85
N ILE A 60 1.23 11.38 4.83
CA ILE A 60 1.85 12.23 3.80
C ILE A 60 1.74 11.57 2.42
N VAL A 61 2.06 10.28 2.32
CA VAL A 61 1.96 9.51 1.07
C VAL A 61 0.52 9.46 0.57
N MET A 62 -0.45 9.22 1.45
CA MET A 62 -1.88 9.23 1.13
C MET A 62 -2.30 10.57 0.53
N VAL A 63 -1.95 11.68 1.20
CA VAL A 63 -2.24 13.03 0.68
C VAL A 63 -1.55 13.25 -0.67
N GLY A 64 -0.31 12.80 -0.84
CA GLY A 64 0.40 12.85 -2.12
C GLY A 64 -0.34 12.11 -3.25
N ILE A 65 -0.85 10.91 -2.97
CA ILE A 65 -1.62 10.10 -3.94
C ILE A 65 -2.92 10.81 -4.34
N LEU A 66 -3.58 11.54 -3.43
CA LEU A 66 -4.82 12.29 -3.74
C LEU A 66 -4.60 13.40 -4.79
N PHE A 67 -3.36 13.86 -4.98
CA PHE A 67 -3.02 14.83 -6.03
C PHE A 67 -2.75 14.19 -7.39
N VAL A 68 -2.61 12.87 -7.46
CA VAL A 68 -2.38 12.12 -8.69
C VAL A 68 -3.70 11.78 -9.35
N GLU A 69 -3.79 12.00 -10.67
CA GLU A 69 -4.99 11.67 -11.44
C GLU A 69 -5.19 10.16 -11.55
N GLY A 70 -6.42 9.65 -11.33
CA GLY A 70 -6.71 8.21 -11.35
C GLY A 70 -6.33 7.52 -12.67
N GLU A 71 -6.51 8.22 -13.80
CA GLU A 71 -6.13 7.74 -15.13
C GLU A 71 -4.64 7.43 -15.27
N PHE A 72 -3.78 8.15 -14.54
CA PHE A 72 -2.34 7.91 -14.53
C PHE A 72 -2.04 6.48 -14.09
N PHE A 73 -2.66 6.03 -12.99
CA PHE A 73 -2.47 4.70 -12.43
C PHE A 73 -2.95 3.60 -13.39
N ILE A 74 -4.09 3.80 -14.04
CA ILE A 74 -4.65 2.81 -14.99
C ILE A 74 -3.75 2.69 -16.23
N ARG A 75 -3.33 3.80 -16.82
CA ARG A 75 -2.49 3.81 -18.04
C ARG A 75 -1.10 3.24 -17.83
N THR A 76 -0.55 3.41 -16.63
CA THR A 76 0.78 2.91 -16.26
C THR A 76 0.74 1.57 -15.53
N SER A 77 -0.42 0.92 -15.44
CA SER A 77 -0.63 -0.35 -14.73
C SER A 77 0.36 -1.46 -15.13
N VAL A 78 0.58 -1.64 -16.44
CA VAL A 78 1.53 -2.63 -16.98
C VAL A 78 2.95 -2.35 -16.49
N ILE A 79 3.37 -1.09 -16.47
CA ILE A 79 4.71 -0.68 -16.01
C ILE A 79 4.85 -0.96 -14.51
N HIS A 80 3.87 -0.58 -13.70
CA HIS A 80 3.86 -0.85 -12.26
C HIS A 80 3.91 -2.35 -11.97
N TYR A 81 3.15 -3.16 -12.70
CA TYR A 81 3.15 -4.61 -12.55
C TYR A 81 4.51 -5.22 -12.86
N LEU A 82 5.09 -4.93 -14.03
CA LEU A 82 6.40 -5.47 -14.41
C LEU A 82 7.50 -5.01 -13.45
N PHE A 83 7.47 -3.75 -13.01
CA PHE A 83 8.40 -3.22 -12.02
C PHE A 83 8.31 -3.99 -10.71
N VAL A 84 7.10 -4.24 -10.19
CA VAL A 84 6.94 -4.98 -8.94
C VAL A 84 7.31 -6.45 -9.09
N CYS A 85 7.00 -7.10 -10.22
CA CYS A 85 7.49 -8.45 -10.50
C CYS A 85 9.03 -8.52 -10.49
N ALA A 86 9.70 -7.51 -11.06
CA ALA A 86 11.16 -7.42 -10.99
C ALA A 86 11.66 -7.24 -9.54
N LEU A 87 11.00 -6.43 -8.72
CA LEU A 87 11.32 -6.28 -7.31
C LEU A 87 11.12 -7.59 -6.51
N LEU A 88 10.07 -8.36 -6.82
CA LEU A 88 9.82 -9.67 -6.20
C LEU A 88 10.90 -10.68 -6.57
N MET A 89 11.37 -10.69 -7.82
CA MET A 89 12.51 -11.52 -8.19
C MET A 89 13.79 -11.05 -7.48
N LEU A 90 14.00 -9.74 -7.42
CA LEU A 90 15.19 -9.15 -6.80
C LEU A 90 15.26 -9.45 -5.29
N VAL A 91 14.13 -9.42 -4.57
CA VAL A 91 14.13 -9.67 -3.11
C VAL A 91 14.52 -11.10 -2.75
N LEU A 92 14.32 -12.07 -3.65
CA LEU A 92 14.79 -13.44 -3.44
C LEU A 92 16.32 -13.56 -3.49
N ILE A 93 16.97 -12.69 -4.27
CA ILE A 93 18.42 -12.68 -4.48
C ILE A 93 19.10 -11.86 -3.38
N VAL A 94 18.70 -10.60 -3.21
CA VAL A 94 19.39 -9.62 -2.35
C VAL A 94 18.60 -9.23 -1.09
N GLY A 95 17.41 -9.78 -0.90
CA GLY A 95 16.59 -9.48 0.28
C GLY A 95 17.13 -10.09 1.57
N LYS A 96 16.82 -9.42 2.68
CA LYS A 96 17.14 -9.87 4.03
C LYS A 96 16.24 -11.05 4.41
N LYS A 97 16.84 -12.05 5.09
CA LYS A 97 16.07 -13.14 5.72
C LYS A 97 15.40 -12.64 7.00
N VAL A 98 14.07 -12.67 7.04
CA VAL A 98 13.24 -12.33 8.21
C VAL A 98 12.22 -13.47 8.37
N GLY A 99 12.13 -14.07 9.56
CA GLY A 99 11.21 -15.19 9.81
C GLY A 99 11.45 -16.43 8.92
N GLY A 100 12.70 -16.65 8.48
CA GLY A 100 13.07 -17.79 7.62
C GLY A 100 12.92 -17.55 6.11
N ALA A 101 12.24 -16.49 5.68
CA ALA A 101 12.03 -16.16 4.26
C ALA A 101 12.78 -14.88 3.84
N ARG A 102 13.16 -14.79 2.56
CA ARG A 102 13.68 -13.57 1.94
C ARG A 102 12.53 -12.79 1.30
N SER A 103 12.01 -11.80 2.01
CA SER A 103 10.87 -11.01 1.53
C SER A 103 11.00 -9.50 1.80
N TRP A 104 12.10 -9.07 2.43
CA TRP A 104 12.29 -7.68 2.83
C TRP A 104 13.56 -7.09 2.24
N PHE A 105 13.46 -5.92 1.62
CA PHE A 105 14.60 -5.01 1.47
C PHE A 105 14.69 -4.18 2.75
N GLY A 106 15.86 -4.07 3.37
CA GLY A 106 15.96 -3.29 4.59
C GLY A 106 17.36 -2.82 4.91
N VAL A 107 17.43 -1.62 5.50
CA VAL A 107 18.64 -0.99 6.04
C VAL A 107 18.32 -0.58 7.48
N GLY A 108 19.00 -1.19 8.46
CA GLY A 108 18.71 -0.96 9.87
C GLY A 108 17.27 -1.35 10.25
N SER A 109 16.53 -0.41 10.84
CA SER A 109 15.12 -0.58 11.24
C SER A 109 14.10 -0.27 10.13
N PHE A 110 14.55 0.26 8.99
CA PHE A 110 13.67 0.52 7.85
C PHE A 110 13.63 -0.71 6.95
N GLY A 111 12.42 -1.17 6.67
CA GLY A 111 12.16 -2.31 5.79
C GLY A 111 11.06 -1.96 4.80
N ILE A 112 11.28 -2.30 3.54
CA ILE A 112 10.28 -2.22 2.47
C ILE A 112 10.02 -3.64 1.98
N GLN A 113 8.76 -4.04 2.02
CA GLN A 113 8.33 -5.36 1.56
C GLN A 113 7.70 -5.23 0.17
N PRO A 114 8.33 -5.78 -0.89
CA PRO A 114 7.82 -5.63 -2.26
C PRO A 114 6.42 -6.22 -2.47
N SER A 115 6.05 -7.25 -1.70
CA SER A 115 4.73 -7.88 -1.79
C SER A 115 3.57 -6.93 -1.41
N GLU A 116 3.84 -5.88 -0.64
CA GLU A 116 2.83 -4.86 -0.35
C GLU A 116 2.46 -4.07 -1.60
N PHE A 117 3.45 -3.71 -2.43
CA PHE A 117 3.24 -3.07 -3.73
C PHE A 117 2.62 -4.03 -4.75
N ALA A 118 2.92 -5.34 -4.64
CA ALA A 118 2.41 -6.35 -5.56
C ALA A 118 0.89 -6.43 -5.50
N LYS A 119 0.29 -6.37 -4.31
CA LYS A 119 -1.17 -6.36 -4.13
C LYS A 119 -1.85 -5.25 -4.94
N ALA A 120 -1.31 -4.03 -4.86
CA ALA A 120 -1.85 -2.89 -5.59
C ALA A 120 -1.58 -3.02 -7.10
N ALA A 121 -0.34 -3.30 -7.50
CA ALA A 121 0.04 -3.38 -8.91
C ALA A 121 -0.70 -4.49 -9.66
N THR A 122 -0.86 -5.67 -9.04
CA THR A 122 -1.67 -6.78 -9.59
C THR A 122 -3.14 -6.39 -9.72
N SER A 123 -3.72 -5.72 -8.72
CA SER A 123 -5.11 -5.25 -8.80
C SER A 123 -5.31 -4.25 -9.95
N LEU A 124 -4.38 -3.30 -10.12
CA LEU A 124 -4.41 -2.34 -11.22
C LEU A 124 -4.25 -3.04 -12.58
N MET A 125 -3.32 -3.99 -12.70
CA MET A 125 -3.08 -4.74 -13.93
C MET A 125 -4.30 -5.59 -14.31
N MET A 126 -4.95 -6.25 -13.34
CA MET A 126 -6.19 -6.99 -13.57
C MET A 126 -7.32 -6.06 -14.01
N ALA A 127 -7.51 -4.93 -13.32
CA ALA A 127 -8.53 -3.95 -13.69
C ALA A 127 -8.32 -3.43 -15.12
N TRP A 128 -7.08 -3.07 -15.47
CA TRP A 128 -6.72 -2.65 -16.82
C TRP A 128 -6.87 -3.78 -17.85
N PHE A 129 -6.52 -5.01 -17.50
CA PHE A 129 -6.62 -6.15 -18.40
C PHE A 129 -8.08 -6.47 -18.75
N LEU A 130 -8.97 -6.42 -17.76
CA LEU A 130 -10.39 -6.77 -17.89
C LEU A 130 -11.24 -5.62 -18.46
N SER A 131 -10.79 -4.36 -18.38
CA SER A 131 -11.53 -3.22 -18.91
C SER A 131 -11.43 -3.05 -20.44
N ARG A 132 -10.57 -3.82 -21.12
CA ARG A 132 -10.40 -3.72 -22.58
C ARG A 132 -11.51 -4.45 -23.33
N GLU A 133 -12.01 -3.81 -24.40
CA GLU A 133 -13.00 -4.41 -25.30
C GLU A 133 -12.50 -5.76 -25.86
N GLY A 134 -13.42 -6.71 -26.02
CA GLY A 134 -13.11 -8.05 -26.52
C GLY A 134 -12.61 -9.04 -25.47
N ARG A 135 -12.69 -8.71 -24.17
CA ARG A 135 -12.34 -9.62 -23.06
C ARG A 135 -13.54 -9.95 -22.17
N PRO A 136 -14.55 -10.67 -22.69
CA PRO A 136 -15.68 -11.06 -21.87
C PRO A 136 -15.22 -11.97 -20.72
N PHE A 137 -15.61 -11.64 -19.49
CA PHE A 137 -15.28 -12.43 -18.30
C PHE A 137 -15.93 -13.82 -18.30
N HIS A 138 -16.98 -14.03 -19.09
CA HIS A 138 -17.59 -15.35 -19.26
C HIS A 138 -16.74 -16.31 -20.10
N SER A 139 -15.78 -15.81 -20.89
CA SER A 139 -14.87 -16.67 -21.65
C SER A 139 -13.86 -17.34 -20.73
N LEU A 140 -13.71 -18.66 -20.86
CA LEU A 140 -12.70 -19.43 -20.13
C LEU A 140 -11.28 -18.95 -20.42
N VAL A 141 -11.01 -18.51 -21.65
CA VAL A 141 -9.69 -17.98 -22.03
C VAL A 141 -9.35 -16.72 -21.24
N THR A 142 -10.30 -15.78 -21.12
CA THR A 142 -10.12 -14.56 -20.35
C THR A 142 -9.87 -14.87 -18.87
N ARG A 143 -10.58 -15.85 -18.31
CA ARG A 143 -10.40 -16.27 -16.92
C ARG A 143 -9.00 -16.83 -16.68
N VAL A 144 -8.56 -17.76 -17.51
CA VAL A 144 -7.22 -18.35 -17.42
C VAL A 144 -6.14 -17.26 -17.54
N GLN A 145 -6.29 -16.32 -18.47
CA GLN A 145 -5.35 -15.21 -18.64
C GLN A 145 -5.34 -14.26 -17.42
N SER A 146 -6.51 -13.99 -16.81
CA SER A 146 -6.57 -13.19 -15.58
C SER A 146 -5.93 -13.87 -14.38
N MET A 147 -6.04 -15.21 -14.29
CA MET A 147 -5.37 -15.99 -13.23
C MET A 147 -3.85 -15.97 -13.39
N ALA A 148 -3.31 -15.83 -14.60
CA ALA A 148 -1.87 -15.68 -14.80
C ALA A 148 -1.33 -14.32 -14.31
N ILE A 149 -2.20 -13.33 -14.13
CA ILE A 149 -1.82 -12.01 -13.59
C ILE A 149 -1.82 -12.03 -12.06
N ALA A 150 -2.73 -12.81 -11.46
CA ALA A 150 -2.96 -12.93 -10.02
C ALA A 150 -1.96 -13.88 -9.34
#